data_AF-W9R1L2-F1
#
_entry.id   AF-W9R1L2-F1
#
_cell.length_a   1.000
_cell.length_b   1.000
_cell.length_c   1.000
_cell.angle_alpha   90.00
_cell.angle_beta   90.00
_cell.angle_gamma   90.00
#
_symmetry.space_group_name_H-M   'P 1'
#
loop_
_entity.id
_entity.type
_entity.pdbx_description
1 polymer ?
#
loop_
_entity_poly.entity_id
_entity_poly.type
_entity_poly.pdbx_seq_one_letter_code
_entity_poly.pdbx_strand_id
1 'polypeptide(L)'
;MAQRDAVLEPVGTESERTQKESSDPLSFARSYQVEAWEQGMKQNTIVFLETGSGKTLIASMLLRSYAAVLRKPSPFVAVFLVPKDVLVSQQAKALEKDTGLKVGTYSGGTQTDFWNSNMWKQAIEKNEVLVMTPEILLNSLRHAFFKFSVIKGLVFDECHHARGNHPYALIMKVYTCVSESVLAEFIPFPTLTFKFYEQMDSQHPFSTNLADQLRILREQYELSLNNLDLDENDTESIRKDLLKGSSALIYCLDKLGIWLAMKVSFRECS
;
A
#
# COMPACT_ATOMS: atom_id res chain seq x y z
N MET A 1 47.75 -85.97 21.44
CA MET A 1 46.31 -85.84 21.71
C MET A 1 46.19 -84.95 22.95
N ALA A 2 45.77 -83.68 22.92
CA ALA A 2 45.00 -82.96 21.93
C ALA A 2 45.60 -81.56 21.66
N GLN A 3 45.44 -81.13 20.41
CA GLN A 3 45.83 -79.83 19.87
C GLN A 3 44.96 -78.71 20.45
N ARG A 4 45.56 -77.52 20.59
CA ARG A 4 44.87 -76.25 20.75
C ARG A 4 44.47 -75.77 19.35
N ASP A 5 43.18 -75.84 19.04
CA ASP A 5 42.62 -75.26 17.83
C ASP A 5 42.39 -73.75 18.02
N ALA A 6 42.95 -73.00 17.09
CA ALA A 6 42.67 -71.59 16.87
C ALA A 6 41.32 -71.46 16.14
N VAL A 7 40.45 -70.57 16.62
CA VAL A 7 39.26 -70.12 15.90
C VAL A 7 39.39 -68.62 15.67
N LEU A 8 39.44 -68.25 14.40
CA LEU A 8 39.42 -66.88 13.87
C LEU A 8 37.99 -66.52 13.45
N GLU A 9 37.53 -65.33 13.88
CA GLU A 9 36.58 -64.38 13.24
C GLU A 9 35.08 -64.79 13.17
N PRO A 10 34.12 -63.83 13.37
CA PRO A 10 33.97 -62.68 12.46
C PRO A 10 33.67 -61.31 13.09
N VAL A 11 34.27 -60.28 12.47
CA VAL A 11 33.62 -59.11 11.83
C VAL A 11 32.25 -58.65 12.37
N GLY A 12 32.22 -57.38 12.80
CA GLY A 12 31.11 -56.47 12.50
C GLY A 12 30.19 -56.12 13.67
N THR A 13 30.33 -54.89 14.19
CA THR A 13 29.24 -53.88 14.17
C THR A 13 29.78 -52.59 14.76
N GLU A 14 30.06 -51.63 13.87
CA GLU A 14 30.22 -50.23 14.22
C GLU A 14 28.95 -49.78 14.94
N SER A 15 29.07 -49.43 16.22
CA SER A 15 28.01 -48.74 16.93
C SER A 15 27.98 -47.31 16.41
N GLU A 16 27.07 -47.10 15.46
CA GLU A 16 26.65 -45.80 14.94
C GLU A 16 26.32 -44.87 16.11
N ARG A 17 27.29 -44.01 16.47
CA ARG A 17 26.98 -42.76 17.16
C ARG A 17 26.21 -41.92 16.16
N THR A 18 24.89 -41.92 16.29
CA THR A 18 24.01 -40.98 15.60
C THR A 18 24.40 -39.57 16.02
N GLN A 19 25.31 -38.95 15.27
CA GLN A 19 25.55 -37.51 15.33
C GLN A 19 24.27 -36.87 14.84
N LYS A 20 23.47 -36.41 15.79
CA LYS A 20 22.34 -35.53 15.55
C LYS A 20 22.96 -34.21 15.07
N GLU A 21 23.11 -34.06 13.76
CA GLU A 21 23.50 -32.80 13.12
C GLU A 21 22.47 -31.73 13.47
N SER A 22 22.70 -31.01 14.57
CA SER A 22 22.21 -29.64 14.71
C SER A 22 23.15 -28.78 13.87
N SER A 23 22.97 -28.77 12.55
CA SER A 23 23.66 -27.82 11.71
C SER A 23 23.15 -26.42 12.07
N ASP A 24 23.99 -25.65 12.75
CA ASP A 24 23.71 -24.25 13.02
C ASP A 24 23.39 -23.57 11.67
N PRO A 25 22.20 -22.97 11.51
CA PRO A 25 21.80 -22.29 10.28
C PRO A 25 22.79 -21.19 9.86
N LEU A 26 23.68 -20.76 10.76
CA LEU A 26 24.69 -19.73 10.53
C LEU A 26 26.11 -20.28 10.28
N SER A 27 26.30 -21.60 10.28
CA SER A 27 27.62 -22.25 10.13
C SER A 27 28.40 -21.89 8.86
N PHE A 28 27.73 -21.38 7.83
CA PHE A 28 28.35 -20.92 6.59
C PHE A 28 28.75 -19.43 6.58
N ALA A 29 28.33 -18.67 7.60
CA ALA A 29 28.57 -17.24 7.70
C ALA A 29 29.96 -16.95 8.28
N ARG A 30 30.61 -15.89 7.78
CA ARG A 30 31.90 -15.43 8.33
C ARG A 30 31.68 -14.78 9.69
N SER A 31 32.70 -14.78 10.55
CA SER A 31 32.61 -14.24 11.92
C SER A 31 32.08 -12.80 11.97
N TYR A 32 32.56 -11.92 11.10
CA TYR A 32 32.08 -10.53 11.04
C TYR A 32 30.61 -10.40 10.62
N GLN A 33 30.09 -11.37 9.86
CA GLN A 33 28.68 -11.38 9.43
C GLN A 33 27.79 -11.81 10.59
N VAL A 34 28.24 -12.80 11.37
CA VAL A 34 27.57 -13.23 12.61
C VAL A 34 27.56 -12.09 13.62
N GLU A 35 28.68 -11.42 13.84
CA GLU A 35 28.76 -10.26 14.74
C GLU A 35 27.81 -9.14 14.32
N ALA A 36 27.80 -8.76 13.03
CA ALA A 36 26.89 -7.74 12.51
C ALA A 36 25.41 -8.14 12.68
N TRP A 37 25.09 -9.41 12.45
CA TRP A 37 23.75 -9.95 12.69
C TRP A 37 23.36 -9.91 14.18
N GLU A 38 24.25 -10.31 15.07
CA GLU A 38 24.02 -10.25 16.53
C GLU A 38 23.75 -8.82 17.02
N GLN A 39 24.48 -7.84 16.49
CA GLN A 39 24.21 -6.42 16.80
C GLN A 39 22.84 -5.99 16.26
N GLY A 40 22.52 -6.36 15.01
CA GLY A 40 21.21 -6.07 14.42
C GLY A 40 20.02 -6.71 15.14
N MET A 41 20.21 -7.85 15.80
CA MET A 41 19.19 -8.49 16.64
C MET A 41 18.98 -7.77 17.98
N LYS A 42 19.99 -7.05 18.49
CA LYS A 42 19.92 -6.32 19.76
C LYS A 42 19.40 -4.90 19.60
N GLN A 43 19.80 -4.20 18.53
CA GLN A 43 19.50 -2.79 18.33
C GLN A 43 19.61 -2.37 16.86
N ASN A 44 19.06 -1.20 16.55
CA ASN A 44 19.21 -0.57 15.23
C ASN A 44 20.70 -0.37 14.91
N THR A 45 21.15 -0.94 13.80
CA THR A 45 22.59 -1.04 13.48
C THR A 45 22.86 -0.59 12.04
N ILE A 46 23.90 0.22 11.85
CA ILE A 46 24.46 0.54 10.53
C ILE A 46 25.66 -0.38 10.30
N VAL A 47 25.58 -1.23 9.27
CA VAL A 47 26.66 -2.13 8.90
C VAL A 47 27.49 -1.49 7.79
N PHE A 48 28.71 -1.06 8.13
CA PHE A 48 29.66 -0.51 7.17
C PHE A 48 30.71 -1.55 6.80
N LEU A 49 30.57 -2.14 5.61
CA LEU A 49 31.48 -3.13 5.05
C LEU A 49 31.69 -2.85 3.57
N GLU A 50 32.82 -3.32 3.02
CA GLU A 50 33.14 -3.18 1.60
C GLU A 50 32.11 -3.88 0.69
N THR A 51 32.13 -3.52 -0.59
CA THR A 51 31.30 -4.19 -1.60
C THR A 51 31.77 -5.64 -1.75
N GLY A 52 30.83 -6.58 -1.91
CA GLY A 52 31.16 -8.00 -2.01
C GLY A 52 31.38 -8.71 -0.66
N SER A 53 31.37 -7.99 0.47
CA SER A 53 31.49 -8.60 1.81
C SER A 53 30.25 -9.39 2.27
N GLY A 54 29.20 -9.47 1.44
CA GLY A 54 27.98 -10.22 1.75
C GLY A 54 27.02 -9.48 2.70
N LYS A 55 26.83 -8.16 2.52
CA LYS A 55 25.87 -7.36 3.31
C LYS A 55 24.44 -7.89 3.18
N THR A 56 24.04 -8.31 1.98
CA THR A 56 22.73 -8.94 1.75
C THR A 56 22.55 -10.20 2.59
N LEU A 57 23.60 -11.03 2.75
CA LEU A 57 23.53 -12.23 3.57
C LEU A 57 23.27 -11.90 5.04
N ILE A 58 23.90 -10.86 5.58
CA ILE A 58 23.64 -10.39 6.95
C ILE A 58 22.16 -10.02 7.11
N ALA A 59 21.59 -9.32 6.12
CA ALA A 59 20.18 -8.99 6.12
C ALA A 59 19.28 -10.23 5.97
N SER A 60 19.63 -11.21 5.13
CA SER A 60 18.92 -12.49 5.03
C SER A 60 18.90 -13.21 6.38
N MET A 61 20.03 -13.27 7.08
CA MET A 61 20.14 -13.86 8.43
C MET A 61 19.21 -13.14 9.41
N LEU A 62 19.22 -11.80 9.39
CA LEU A 62 18.36 -10.98 10.25
C LEU A 62 16.88 -11.28 9.98
N LEU A 63 16.44 -11.23 8.71
CA LEU A 63 15.05 -11.48 8.33
C LEU A 63 14.61 -12.91 8.66
N ARG A 64 15.49 -13.89 8.47
CA ARG A 64 15.23 -15.29 8.85
C ARG A 64 15.04 -15.43 10.37
N SER A 65 15.76 -14.68 11.20
CA SER A 65 15.54 -14.68 12.66
C SER A 65 14.15 -14.14 13.04
N TYR A 66 13.55 -13.26 12.23
CA TYR A 66 12.18 -12.79 12.42
C TYR A 66 11.10 -13.70 11.82
N ALA A 67 11.47 -14.82 11.17
CA ALA A 67 10.53 -15.67 10.43
C ALA A 67 9.32 -16.13 11.26
N ALA A 68 9.50 -16.46 12.54
CA ALA A 68 8.41 -16.88 13.42
C ALA A 68 7.34 -15.80 13.61
N VAL A 69 7.73 -14.51 13.55
CA VAL A 69 6.83 -13.37 13.69
C VAL A 69 6.27 -12.93 12.33
N LEU A 70 7.00 -13.16 11.24
CA LEU A 70 6.62 -12.71 9.90
C LEU A 70 5.70 -13.69 9.16
N ARG A 71 5.84 -15.00 9.44
CA ARG A 71 5.09 -16.04 8.73
C ARG A 71 3.58 -15.84 8.84
N LYS A 72 2.90 -16.03 7.71
CA LYS A 72 1.43 -15.88 7.66
C LYS A 72 0.74 -16.99 8.47
N PRO A 73 -0.35 -16.68 9.21
CA PRO A 73 -1.26 -15.52 9.07
C PRO A 73 -0.90 -14.24 9.87
N SER A 74 0.36 -14.02 10.24
CA SER A 74 0.78 -12.79 10.92
C SER A 74 0.42 -11.49 10.17
N PRO A 75 -0.04 -10.44 10.89
CA PRO A 75 -0.25 -9.11 10.33
C PRO A 75 1.05 -8.37 10.05
N PHE A 76 2.19 -8.92 10.48
CA PHE A 76 3.49 -8.27 10.38
C PHE A 76 4.20 -8.60 9.07
N VAL A 77 5.03 -7.65 8.65
CA VAL A 77 5.93 -7.78 7.50
C VAL A 77 7.30 -7.21 7.85
N ALA A 78 8.31 -7.65 7.10
CA ALA A 78 9.57 -6.92 7.00
C ALA A 78 9.62 -6.18 5.66
N VAL A 79 10.34 -5.06 5.62
CA VAL A 79 10.57 -4.28 4.41
C VAL A 79 12.06 -4.20 4.13
N PHE A 80 12.45 -4.51 2.90
CA PHE A 80 13.82 -4.39 2.41
C PHE A 80 13.83 -3.35 1.30
N LEU A 81 14.50 -2.23 1.54
CA LEU A 81 14.54 -1.12 0.60
C LEU A 81 15.80 -1.17 -0.25
N VAL A 82 15.63 -0.96 -1.54
CA VAL A 82 16.72 -1.00 -2.53
C VAL A 82 16.70 0.28 -3.35
N PRO A 83 17.85 0.93 -3.67
CA PRO A 83 17.85 2.24 -4.31
C PRO A 83 17.46 2.21 -5.80
N LYS A 84 17.54 1.05 -6.47
CA LYS A 84 17.30 0.94 -7.92
C LYS A 84 16.28 -0.16 -8.23
N ASP A 85 15.37 0.12 -9.16
CA ASP A 85 14.31 -0.82 -9.59
C ASP A 85 14.84 -2.19 -10.04
N VAL A 86 15.92 -2.21 -10.83
CA VAL A 86 16.52 -3.46 -11.33
C VAL A 86 16.97 -4.37 -10.18
N LEU A 87 17.44 -3.77 -9.09
CA LEU A 87 17.95 -4.50 -7.93
C LEU A 87 16.80 -5.09 -7.07
N VAL A 88 15.58 -4.55 -7.15
CA VAL A 88 14.42 -5.08 -6.40
C VAL A 88 14.21 -6.56 -6.69
N SER A 89 14.13 -6.92 -7.98
CA SER A 89 13.92 -8.32 -8.39
C SER A 89 15.11 -9.23 -8.05
N GLN A 90 16.34 -8.69 -8.10
CA GLN A 90 17.55 -9.45 -7.80
C GLN A 90 17.65 -9.77 -6.30
N GLN A 91 17.48 -8.76 -5.46
CA GLN A 91 17.54 -8.94 -4.01
C GLN A 91 16.37 -9.80 -3.51
N ALA A 92 15.17 -9.64 -4.08
CA ALA A 92 14.04 -10.48 -3.71
C ALA A 92 14.29 -11.97 -3.95
N LYS A 93 14.85 -12.34 -5.10
CA LYS A 93 15.21 -13.74 -5.39
C LYS A 93 16.26 -14.28 -4.42
N ALA A 94 17.26 -13.47 -4.07
CA ALA A 94 18.27 -13.85 -3.09
C ALA A 94 17.64 -14.06 -1.71
N LEU A 95 16.82 -13.11 -1.24
CA LEU A 95 16.12 -13.19 0.04
C LEU A 95 15.16 -14.37 0.10
N GLU A 96 14.37 -14.63 -0.94
CA GLU A 96 13.43 -15.75 -0.99
C GLU A 96 14.17 -17.09 -0.85
N LYS A 97 15.26 -17.26 -1.63
CA LYS A 97 16.14 -18.44 -1.54
C LYS A 97 16.78 -18.58 -0.16
N ASP A 98 17.33 -17.49 0.36
CA ASP A 98 18.14 -17.50 1.59
C ASP A 98 17.28 -17.50 2.85
N THR A 99 16.00 -17.15 2.81
CA THR A 99 15.15 -17.09 4.01
C THR A 99 14.03 -18.12 4.01
N GLY A 100 13.57 -18.54 2.82
CA GLY A 100 12.35 -19.34 2.66
C GLY A 100 11.07 -18.58 3.02
N LEU A 101 11.14 -17.25 3.16
CA LEU A 101 10.00 -16.38 3.38
C LEU A 101 9.34 -16.01 2.04
N LYS A 102 8.03 -15.74 2.06
CA LYS A 102 7.31 -15.23 0.89
C LYS A 102 7.68 -13.77 0.65
N VAL A 103 8.28 -13.50 -0.51
CA VAL A 103 8.77 -12.16 -0.86
C VAL A 103 7.91 -11.51 -1.93
N GLY A 104 7.38 -10.32 -1.65
CA GLY A 104 6.73 -9.46 -2.64
C GLY A 104 7.68 -8.41 -3.20
N THR A 105 7.62 -8.14 -4.51
CA THR A 105 8.44 -7.12 -5.18
C THR A 105 7.60 -5.94 -5.64
N TYR A 106 8.04 -4.73 -5.33
CA TYR A 106 7.35 -3.49 -5.72
C TYR A 106 8.36 -2.47 -6.22
N SER A 107 8.25 -2.07 -7.48
CA SER A 107 9.12 -1.08 -8.12
C SER A 107 8.31 -0.15 -9.03
N GLY A 108 8.93 0.85 -9.65
CA GLY A 108 8.21 1.76 -10.57
C GLY A 108 7.45 1.02 -11.70
N GLY A 109 7.93 -0.17 -12.10
CA GLY A 109 7.26 -1.02 -13.08
C GLY A 109 6.02 -1.77 -12.58
N THR A 110 5.76 -1.82 -11.27
CA THR A 110 4.63 -2.56 -10.67
C THR A 110 3.30 -1.77 -10.72
N GLN A 111 3.30 -0.54 -11.23
CA GLN A 111 2.14 0.36 -11.29
C GLN A 111 1.41 0.51 -9.94
N THR A 112 2.18 0.53 -8.84
CA THR A 112 1.63 0.67 -7.49
C THR A 112 0.99 2.02 -7.23
N ASP A 113 1.18 2.99 -8.12
CA ASP A 113 0.63 4.35 -8.01
C ASP A 113 -0.90 4.37 -8.00
N PHE A 114 -1.55 3.37 -8.59
CA PHE A 114 -3.01 3.24 -8.61
C PHE A 114 -3.56 2.34 -7.50
N TRP A 115 -2.72 1.88 -6.58
CA TRP A 115 -3.14 0.96 -5.54
C TRP A 115 -3.90 1.66 -4.43
N ASN A 116 -5.03 1.08 -4.04
CA ASN A 116 -5.79 1.52 -2.88
C ASN A 116 -5.41 0.74 -1.61
N SER A 117 -5.99 1.13 -0.48
CA SER A 117 -5.74 0.49 0.82
C SER A 117 -5.99 -1.02 0.83
N ASN A 118 -7.01 -1.51 0.09
CA ASN A 118 -7.32 -2.94 0.03
C ASN A 118 -6.25 -3.74 -0.72
N MET A 119 -5.69 -3.20 -1.80
CA MET A 119 -4.62 -3.86 -2.56
C MET A 119 -3.35 -3.98 -1.72
N TRP A 120 -2.99 -2.93 -0.99
CA TRP A 120 -1.87 -3.00 -0.05
C TRP A 120 -2.11 -3.97 1.11
N LYS A 121 -3.33 -4.01 1.63
CA LYS A 121 -3.72 -5.00 2.65
C LYS A 121 -3.52 -6.43 2.13
N GLN A 122 -3.97 -6.74 0.92
CA GLN A 122 -3.76 -8.06 0.31
C GLN A 122 -2.28 -8.38 0.10
N ALA A 123 -1.47 -7.39 -0.32
CA ALA A 123 -0.03 -7.55 -0.44
C ALA A 123 0.65 -7.88 0.89
N ILE A 124 0.24 -7.21 1.98
CA ILE A 124 0.73 -7.46 3.34
C ILE A 124 0.27 -8.83 3.83
N GLU A 125 -0.97 -9.25 3.53
CA GLU A 125 -1.49 -10.56 3.94
C GLU A 125 -0.83 -11.72 3.19
N LYS A 126 -0.44 -11.51 1.93
CA LYS A 126 0.20 -12.53 1.07
C LYS A 126 1.69 -12.72 1.35
N ASN A 127 2.40 -11.64 1.64
CA ASN A 127 3.87 -11.62 1.67
C ASN A 127 4.41 -11.35 3.08
N GLU A 128 5.55 -11.94 3.39
CA GLU A 128 6.22 -11.86 4.70
C GLU A 128 7.35 -10.82 4.67
N VAL A 129 7.99 -10.67 3.50
CA VAL A 129 8.97 -9.62 3.21
C VAL A 129 8.51 -8.84 1.98
N LEU A 130 8.56 -7.51 2.04
CA LEU A 130 8.29 -6.63 0.91
C LEU A 130 9.62 -5.99 0.48
N VAL A 131 10.06 -6.28 -0.73
CA VAL A 131 11.25 -5.67 -1.34
C VAL A 131 10.78 -4.56 -2.25
N MET A 132 11.22 -3.32 -1.99
CA MET A 132 10.74 -2.18 -2.76
C MET A 132 11.74 -1.03 -2.87
N THR A 133 11.48 -0.10 -3.77
CA THR A 133 12.17 1.19 -3.76
C THR A 133 11.68 2.06 -2.61
N PRO A 134 12.51 2.99 -2.09
CA PRO A 134 12.08 3.86 -1.01
C PRO A 134 10.95 4.81 -1.39
N GLU A 135 10.81 5.16 -2.66
CA GLU A 135 9.71 6.01 -3.13
C GLU A 135 8.36 5.34 -2.89
N ILE A 136 8.26 4.03 -3.13
CA ILE A 136 7.04 3.25 -2.91
C ILE A 136 6.69 3.21 -1.43
N LEU A 137 7.65 2.92 -0.55
CA LEU A 137 7.37 2.93 0.90
C LEU A 137 6.96 4.33 1.36
N LEU A 138 7.68 5.37 0.92
CA LEU A 138 7.39 6.74 1.30
C LEU A 138 5.98 7.16 0.88
N ASN A 139 5.59 6.90 -0.37
CA ASN A 139 4.24 7.20 -0.85
C ASN A 139 3.18 6.39 -0.08
N SER A 140 3.45 5.12 0.19
CA SER A 140 2.55 4.24 0.94
C SER A 140 2.34 4.70 2.39
N LEU A 141 3.37 5.24 3.04
CA LEU A 141 3.29 5.87 4.35
C LEU A 141 2.52 7.20 4.28
N ARG A 142 2.77 8.03 3.25
CA ARG A 142 2.08 9.32 3.04
C ARG A 142 0.57 9.17 2.90
N HIS A 143 0.13 8.15 2.18
CA HIS A 143 -1.30 7.87 1.99
C HIS A 143 -1.93 7.04 3.12
N ALA A 144 -1.19 6.78 4.20
CA ALA A 144 -1.60 5.95 5.33
C ALA A 144 -2.06 4.53 4.95
N PHE A 145 -1.60 4.01 3.80
CA PHE A 145 -1.81 2.61 3.39
C PHE A 145 -0.96 1.66 4.25
N PHE A 146 0.18 2.13 4.72
CA PHE A 146 1.05 1.43 5.68
C PHE A 146 1.16 2.21 6.98
N LYS A 147 1.29 1.45 8.07
CA LYS A 147 1.69 1.97 9.38
C LYS A 147 3.00 1.32 9.79
N PHE A 148 3.93 2.08 10.37
CA PHE A 148 5.16 1.49 10.91
C PHE A 148 4.92 0.39 11.94
N SER A 149 3.76 0.42 12.64
CA SER A 149 3.37 -0.61 13.61
C SER A 149 3.29 -2.02 13.03
N VAL A 150 3.08 -2.18 11.70
CA VAL A 150 3.06 -3.50 11.05
C VAL A 150 4.44 -3.96 10.57
N ILE A 151 5.43 -3.07 10.51
CA ILE A 151 6.77 -3.36 10.02
C ILE A 151 7.64 -3.83 11.20
N LYS A 152 8.07 -5.09 11.20
CA LYS A 152 8.92 -5.67 12.27
C LYS A 152 10.41 -5.61 11.98
N GLY A 153 10.78 -5.41 10.73
CA GLY A 153 12.16 -5.17 10.31
C GLY A 153 12.17 -4.25 9.11
N LEU A 154 13.04 -3.24 9.12
CA LEU A 154 13.24 -2.31 8.00
C LEU A 154 14.73 -2.27 7.66
N VAL A 155 15.07 -2.79 6.49
CA VAL A 155 16.45 -2.85 5.99
C VAL A 155 16.61 -1.81 4.89
N PHE A 156 17.66 -0.98 4.99
CA PHE A 156 18.03 -0.01 3.96
C PHE A 156 19.31 -0.49 3.27
N ASP A 157 19.19 -0.96 2.03
CA ASP A 157 20.36 -1.19 1.19
C ASP A 157 20.97 0.16 0.78
N GLU A 158 22.30 0.25 0.72
CA GLU A 158 23.01 1.50 0.44
C GLU A 158 22.51 2.70 1.28
N CYS A 159 22.31 2.49 2.59
CA CYS A 159 21.73 3.46 3.51
C CYS A 159 22.46 4.82 3.56
N HIS A 160 23.70 4.90 3.06
CA HIS A 160 24.45 6.14 2.93
C HIS A 160 23.75 7.19 2.04
N HIS A 161 22.77 6.78 1.21
CA HIS A 161 21.88 7.67 0.45
C HIS A 161 20.87 8.44 1.33
N ALA A 162 20.71 8.11 2.63
CA ALA A 162 19.79 8.77 3.55
C ALA A 162 20.25 10.19 3.94
N ARG A 163 20.32 11.11 2.97
CA ARG A 163 20.76 12.50 3.14
C ARG A 163 19.82 13.46 2.43
N GLY A 164 19.72 14.69 2.95
CA GLY A 164 18.92 15.76 2.35
C GLY A 164 17.45 15.38 2.19
N ASN A 165 16.95 15.49 0.96
CA ASN A 165 15.58 15.17 0.58
C ASN A 165 15.43 13.80 -0.09
N HIS A 166 16.45 12.93 -0.01
CA HIS A 166 16.34 11.58 -0.54
C HIS A 166 15.22 10.80 0.16
N PRO A 167 14.45 9.95 -0.54
CA PRO A 167 13.36 9.18 0.05
C PRO A 167 13.72 8.40 1.33
N TYR A 168 14.94 7.86 1.44
CA TYR A 168 15.43 7.25 2.69
C TYR A 168 15.43 8.21 3.87
N ALA A 169 15.95 9.44 3.69
CA ALA A 169 15.97 10.44 4.75
C ALA A 169 14.54 10.83 5.15
N LEU A 170 13.64 10.95 4.18
CA LEU A 170 12.24 11.27 4.44
C LEU A 170 11.53 10.16 5.22
N ILE A 171 11.69 8.88 4.84
CA ILE A 171 11.15 7.73 5.59
C ILE A 171 11.60 7.78 7.06
N MET A 172 12.89 8.05 7.30
CA MET A 172 13.41 8.16 8.67
C MET A 172 12.82 9.33 9.43
N LYS A 173 12.60 10.49 8.78
CA LYS A 173 11.86 11.60 9.39
C LYS A 173 10.43 11.21 9.75
N VAL A 174 9.73 10.46 8.90
CA VAL A 174 8.39 9.95 9.22
C VAL A 174 8.42 9.04 10.45
N TYR A 175 9.44 8.17 10.53
CA TYR A 175 9.61 7.24 11.65
C TYR A 175 9.93 7.92 12.99
N THR A 176 10.78 8.96 13.00
CA THR A 176 11.24 9.63 14.22
C THR A 176 10.34 10.76 14.70
N CYS A 177 9.40 11.20 13.85
CA CYS A 177 8.55 12.33 14.19
C CYS A 177 7.53 11.99 15.27
N VAL A 178 7.57 12.77 16.36
CA VAL A 178 6.64 12.67 17.48
C VAL A 178 5.42 13.59 17.29
N SER A 179 5.52 14.60 16.40
CA SER A 179 4.46 15.59 16.15
C SER A 179 3.93 15.52 14.71
N GLU A 180 2.61 15.48 14.56
CA GLU A 180 1.91 15.57 13.26
C GLU A 180 2.22 16.88 12.52
N SER A 181 2.45 17.98 13.24
CA SER A 181 2.77 19.27 12.62
C SER A 181 4.09 19.25 11.84
N VAL A 182 5.09 18.52 12.35
CA VAL A 182 6.40 18.38 11.71
C VAL A 182 6.34 17.34 10.59
N LEU A 183 5.52 16.29 10.76
CA LEU A 183 5.24 15.36 9.67
C LEU A 183 4.63 16.06 8.45
N ALA A 184 3.77 17.06 8.68
CA ALA A 184 3.04 17.76 7.61
C ALA A 184 3.94 18.58 6.68
N GLU A 185 5.14 18.95 7.14
CA GLU A 185 6.15 19.60 6.29
C GLU A 185 6.78 18.64 5.28
N PHE A 186 6.80 17.33 5.57
CA PHE A 186 7.48 16.32 4.74
C PHE A 186 6.53 15.35 4.04
N ILE A 187 5.30 15.24 4.56
CA ILE A 187 4.21 14.45 4.02
C ILE A 187 3.06 15.42 3.72
N PRO A 188 2.67 15.61 2.46
CA PRO A 188 1.46 16.36 2.16
C PRO A 188 0.26 15.59 2.70
N PHE A 189 -0.26 16.01 3.84
CA PHE A 189 -1.56 15.54 4.31
C PHE A 189 -2.65 16.17 3.44
N PRO A 190 -3.71 15.44 3.08
CA PRO A 190 -4.90 16.05 2.52
C PRO A 190 -5.40 17.07 3.54
N THR A 191 -5.23 18.36 3.24
CA THR A 191 -5.78 19.43 4.06
C THR A 191 -7.28 19.44 3.76
N LEU A 192 -8.06 18.84 4.65
CA LEU A 192 -9.52 18.83 4.56
C LEU A 192 -10.04 20.26 4.77
N THR A 193 -10.14 21.02 3.69
CA THR A 193 -10.83 22.31 3.69
C THR A 193 -12.33 22.06 3.49
N PHE A 194 -13.08 22.04 4.59
CA PHE A 194 -14.53 22.06 4.53
C PHE A 194 -15.00 23.48 4.20
N LYS A 195 -15.50 23.68 2.98
CA LYS A 195 -16.26 24.88 2.66
C LYS A 195 -17.72 24.62 3.00
N PHE A 196 -18.14 25.07 4.19
CA PHE A 196 -19.55 25.11 4.56
C PHE A 196 -20.17 26.34 3.90
N TYR A 197 -21.14 26.13 3.02
CA TYR A 197 -21.94 27.20 2.45
C TYR A 197 -23.22 27.30 3.28
N GLU A 198 -23.38 28.39 4.02
CA GLU A 198 -24.66 28.70 4.63
C GLU A 198 -25.71 28.82 3.53
N GLN A 199 -26.90 28.28 3.81
CA GLN A 199 -28.08 28.41 2.98
C GLN A 199 -28.45 29.90 2.91
N MET A 200 -27.79 30.66 2.04
CA MET A 200 -28.22 32.00 1.69
C MET A 200 -29.57 31.85 0.98
N ASP A 201 -30.59 32.46 1.58
CA ASP A 201 -32.01 32.31 1.23
C ASP A 201 -32.24 32.08 -0.27
N SER A 202 -33.07 31.07 -0.54
CA SER A 202 -33.51 30.58 -1.85
C SER A 202 -34.28 31.60 -2.72
N GLN A 203 -34.27 32.88 -2.36
CA GLN A 203 -34.95 33.96 -3.07
C GLN A 203 -34.03 34.72 -4.04
N HIS A 204 -33.19 34.01 -4.79
CA HIS A 204 -32.47 34.67 -5.88
C HIS A 204 -33.42 34.79 -7.09
N PRO A 205 -33.66 35.99 -7.66
CA PRO A 205 -34.61 36.18 -8.78
C PRO A 205 -34.35 35.30 -10.01
N PHE A 206 -33.13 34.77 -10.11
CA PHE A 206 -32.68 33.90 -11.20
C PHE A 206 -33.09 32.42 -10.99
N SER A 207 -33.19 31.92 -9.76
CA SER A 207 -33.64 30.54 -9.51
C SER A 207 -35.13 30.39 -9.77
N THR A 208 -35.92 31.39 -9.39
CA THR A 208 -37.33 31.51 -9.76
C THR A 208 -37.49 31.62 -11.27
N ASN A 209 -36.66 32.43 -11.94
CA ASN A 209 -36.70 32.57 -13.40
C ASN A 209 -36.51 31.25 -14.15
N LEU A 210 -35.51 30.44 -13.79
CA LEU A 210 -35.27 29.16 -14.46
C LEU A 210 -36.35 28.12 -14.16
N ALA A 211 -36.84 28.07 -12.92
CA ALA A 211 -37.95 27.19 -12.56
C ALA A 211 -39.24 27.59 -13.31
N ASP A 212 -39.49 28.88 -13.46
CA ASP A 212 -40.63 29.41 -14.21
C ASP A 212 -40.45 29.18 -15.72
N GLN A 213 -39.23 29.30 -16.26
CA GLN A 213 -38.93 28.93 -17.64
C GLN A 213 -39.16 27.44 -17.92
N LEU A 214 -38.78 26.55 -17.00
CA LEU A 214 -39.06 25.12 -17.11
C LEU A 214 -40.56 24.81 -17.05
N ARG A 215 -41.33 25.56 -16.24
CA ARG A 215 -42.80 25.46 -16.20
C ARG A 215 -43.43 25.94 -17.51
N ILE A 216 -43.02 27.09 -18.02
CA ILE A 216 -43.50 27.66 -19.29
C ILE A 216 -43.20 26.71 -20.45
N LEU A 217 -41.98 26.17 -20.52
CA LEU A 217 -41.60 25.23 -21.56
C LEU A 217 -42.45 23.95 -21.51
N ARG A 218 -42.74 23.44 -20.31
CA ARG A 218 -43.64 22.29 -20.14
C ARG A 218 -45.04 22.59 -20.66
N GLU A 219 -45.61 23.74 -20.29
CA GLU A 219 -46.94 24.17 -20.74
C GLU A 219 -47.00 24.32 -22.27
N GLN A 220 -45.94 24.84 -22.89
CA GLN A 220 -45.83 24.91 -24.35
C GLN A 220 -45.82 23.51 -25.00
N TYR A 221 -45.07 22.57 -24.45
CA TYR A 221 -45.04 21.18 -24.94
C TYR A 221 -46.38 20.46 -24.76
N GLU A 222 -47.05 20.67 -23.63
CA GLU A 222 -48.40 20.12 -23.38
C GLU A 222 -49.44 20.66 -24.38
N LEU A 223 -49.38 21.96 -24.69
CA LEU A 223 -50.23 22.58 -25.71
C LEU A 223 -49.92 22.07 -27.12
N SER A 224 -48.63 21.87 -27.44
CA SER A 224 -48.23 21.26 -28.72
C SER A 224 -48.73 19.83 -28.84
N LEU A 225 -48.64 19.02 -27.78
CA LEU A 225 -49.12 17.63 -27.75
C LEU A 225 -50.62 17.51 -28.06
N ASN A 226 -51.44 18.45 -27.60
CA ASN A 226 -52.88 18.48 -27.89
C ASN A 226 -53.21 18.76 -29.37
N ASN A 227 -52.24 19.26 -30.15
CA ASN A 227 -52.39 19.54 -31.58
C ASN A 227 -51.81 18.44 -32.48
N LEU A 228 -51.24 17.37 -31.91
CA LEU A 228 -50.78 16.20 -32.65
C LEU A 228 -51.90 15.15 -32.74
N ASP A 229 -52.02 14.53 -33.91
CA ASP A 229 -53.01 13.47 -34.19
C ASP A 229 -52.50 12.11 -33.64
N LEU A 230 -52.47 11.98 -32.31
CA LEU A 230 -52.00 10.80 -31.58
C LEU A 230 -53.15 10.16 -30.80
N ASP A 231 -53.03 8.85 -30.53
CA ASP A 231 -53.98 8.14 -29.67
C ASP A 231 -53.95 8.70 -28.24
N GLU A 232 -55.09 8.65 -27.56
CA GLU A 232 -55.31 9.24 -26.24
C GLU A 232 -54.39 8.60 -25.19
N ASN A 233 -54.14 7.30 -25.33
CA ASN A 233 -53.30 6.51 -24.43
C ASN A 233 -51.80 6.85 -24.57
N ASP A 234 -51.33 7.08 -25.80
CA ASP A 234 -49.95 7.51 -26.08
C ASP A 234 -49.72 8.94 -25.59
N THR A 235 -50.72 9.81 -25.77
CA THR A 235 -50.70 11.19 -25.28
C THR A 235 -50.60 11.25 -23.76
N GLU A 236 -51.33 10.38 -23.04
CA GLU A 236 -51.27 10.31 -21.58
C GLU A 236 -49.93 9.77 -21.07
N SER A 237 -49.37 8.76 -21.75
CA SER A 237 -48.04 8.21 -21.44
C SER A 237 -46.94 9.28 -21.55
N ILE A 238 -46.92 10.03 -22.66
CA ILE A 238 -45.94 11.11 -22.89
C ILE A 238 -46.09 12.22 -21.84
N ARG A 239 -47.32 12.58 -21.47
CA ARG A 239 -47.58 13.58 -20.42
C ARG A 239 -47.02 13.15 -19.06
N LYS A 240 -47.18 11.87 -18.71
CA LYS A 240 -46.67 11.31 -17.46
C LYS A 240 -45.14 11.33 -17.40
N ASP A 241 -44.47 11.01 -18.49
CA ASP A 241 -43.00 11.04 -18.57
C ASP A 241 -42.47 12.48 -18.51
N LEU A 242 -43.13 13.43 -19.17
CA LEU A 242 -42.80 14.85 -19.10
C LEU A 242 -42.96 15.42 -17.67
N LEU A 243 -44.04 15.04 -16.97
CA LEU A 243 -44.27 15.41 -15.57
C LEU A 243 -43.18 14.85 -14.65
N LYS A 244 -42.79 13.59 -14.86
CA LYS A 244 -41.74 12.94 -14.08
C LYS A 244 -40.38 13.61 -14.30
N GLY A 245 -40.02 13.91 -15.55
CA GLY A 245 -38.78 14.59 -15.91
C GLY A 245 -38.70 16.01 -15.35
N SER A 246 -39.75 16.81 -15.53
CA SER A 246 -39.79 18.19 -15.02
C SER A 246 -39.75 18.26 -13.49
N SER A 247 -40.45 17.35 -12.80
CA SER A 247 -40.42 17.27 -11.34
C SER A 247 -39.03 16.88 -10.80
N ALA A 248 -38.35 15.95 -11.47
CA ALA A 248 -36.99 15.57 -11.12
C ALA A 248 -36.01 16.74 -11.28
N LEU A 249 -36.10 17.51 -12.36
CA LEU A 249 -35.25 18.68 -12.59
C LEU A 249 -35.47 19.77 -11.53
N ILE A 250 -36.73 20.06 -11.18
CA ILE A 250 -37.06 21.00 -10.10
C ILE A 250 -36.51 20.53 -8.76
N TYR A 251 -36.64 19.24 -8.44
CA TYR A 251 -36.07 18.68 -7.21
C TYR A 251 -34.55 18.80 -7.17
N CYS A 252 -33.87 18.53 -8.28
CA CYS A 252 -32.42 18.68 -8.38
C CYS A 252 -31.96 20.14 -8.18
N LEU A 253 -32.72 21.10 -8.72
CA LEU A 253 -32.44 22.53 -8.55
C LEU A 253 -32.65 23.01 -7.10
N ASP A 254 -33.71 22.54 -6.44
CA ASP A 254 -34.10 23.02 -5.10
C ASP A 254 -33.42 22.25 -3.95
N LYS A 255 -33.27 20.92 -4.06
CA LYS A 255 -32.86 20.05 -2.95
C LYS A 255 -31.44 19.51 -3.04
N LEU A 256 -30.93 19.26 -4.25
CA LEU A 256 -29.56 18.74 -4.43
C LEU A 256 -28.50 19.84 -4.51
N GLY A 257 -28.90 21.11 -4.38
CA GLY A 257 -27.97 22.24 -4.34
C GLY A 257 -27.23 22.48 -5.65
N ILE A 258 -27.75 22.01 -6.80
CA ILE A 258 -27.17 22.30 -8.13
C ILE A 258 -27.06 23.82 -8.36
N TRP A 259 -27.97 24.60 -7.80
CA TRP A 259 -27.88 26.08 -7.77
C TRP A 259 -26.56 26.58 -7.14
N LEU A 260 -26.19 26.02 -5.99
CA LEU A 260 -24.95 26.34 -5.30
C LEU A 260 -23.74 25.94 -6.16
N ALA A 261 -23.78 24.75 -6.77
CA ALA A 261 -22.71 24.26 -7.63
C ALA A 261 -22.49 25.14 -8.87
N MET A 262 -23.55 25.54 -9.57
CA MET A 262 -23.46 26.39 -10.77
C MET A 262 -22.94 27.80 -10.45
N LYS A 263 -23.35 28.38 -9.31
CA LYS A 263 -22.88 29.71 -8.87
C LYS A 263 -21.39 29.74 -8.52
N VAL A 264 -20.84 28.61 -8.05
CA VAL A 264 -19.40 28.43 -7.82
C VAL A 264 -18.64 28.46 -9.14
N SER A 265 -19.12 27.77 -10.17
CA SER A 265 -18.49 27.76 -11.50
C SER A 265 -18.44 29.16 -12.15
N PHE A 266 -19.45 30.00 -11.91
CA PHE A 266 -19.43 31.38 -12.43
C PHE A 266 -18.50 32.33 -11.66
N ARG A 267 -18.27 32.10 -10.36
CA ARG A 267 -17.34 32.93 -9.56
C ARG A 267 -15.86 32.61 -9.79
N GLU A 268 -15.52 31.40 -10.22
CA GLU A 268 -14.13 31.04 -10.57
C GLU A 268 -13.71 31.55 -11.96
N CYS A 269 -14.66 32.00 -12.79
CA CYS A 269 -14.42 32.57 -14.13
C CYS A 269 -14.46 34.11 -14.19
N SER A 270 -14.55 34.82 -13.06
CA SER A 270 -14.54 36.30 -13.01
C SER A 270 -13.34 36.87 -12.28
#